data_AF-A0A958M0D0-F1
#
_entry.id   AF-A0A958M0D0-F1
#
_cell.length_a   1.000
_cell.length_b   1.000
_cell.length_c   1.000
_cell.angle_alpha   90.00
_cell.angle_beta   90.00
_cell.angle_gamma   90.00
#
_symmetry.space_group_name_H-M   'P 1'
#
loop_
_entity.id
_entity.type
_entity.pdbx_description
1 polymer ?
#
loop_
_entity_poly.entity_id
_entity_poly.type
_entity_poly.pdbx_seq_one_letter_code
_entity_poly.pdbx_strand_id
1 'polypeptide(L)'
;MLEGKNKFQHLELIRNDIRKFKKDNELNNVIVLWTANTERFALELPEVNDTFENLMKSIKENHPEIAPSTIFALAAMQENCVFINGSPQNTFVKGIKDAPYPGLLIGNDFKTGQTKFKTSFIDFLTSAGIKPRSCVSYNHLGNNDGKNLASEKQFKSKETSKSECIKDLLDNSLLYDPRKPEEYPDHTVVIKYVPNAGDSKKAIDEYTSEIFMGGEHTFVSYNVCEDSLLAAGIIIDLIVLSELMTRISFKRNNHDWQKLEGVCSFLGYLTKAPESKGPVINSLPRQRACI
;
A
#
# COMPACT_ATOMS: atom_id res chain seq x y z
N MET A 1 0.40 23.07 -10.86
CA MET A 1 1.70 22.38 -10.95
C MET A 1 2.71 23.22 -10.22
N LEU A 2 3.59 22.62 -9.41
CA LEU A 2 4.70 23.37 -8.81
C LEU A 2 5.63 23.82 -9.95
N GLU A 3 5.84 25.12 -10.07
CA GLU A 3 6.73 25.69 -11.08
C GLU A 3 8.18 25.60 -10.62
N GLY A 4 9.09 25.28 -11.54
CA GLY A 4 10.51 25.13 -11.26
C GLY A 4 10.97 23.67 -11.20
N LYS A 5 12.29 23.49 -11.12
CA LYS A 5 12.94 22.16 -11.05
C LYS A 5 13.56 21.88 -9.68
N ASN A 6 13.42 22.79 -8.72
CA ASN A 6 14.06 22.70 -7.43
C ASN A 6 13.17 21.94 -6.42
N LYS A 7 13.50 20.68 -6.17
CA LYS A 7 12.75 19.78 -5.27
C LYS A 7 12.80 20.24 -3.82
N PHE A 8 13.86 20.92 -3.38
CA PHE A 8 13.91 21.50 -2.04
C PHE A 8 12.94 22.69 -1.90
N GLN A 9 12.81 23.53 -2.93
CA GLN A 9 11.77 24.57 -2.95
C GLN A 9 10.36 23.96 -2.97
N HIS A 10 10.16 22.87 -3.71
CA HIS A 10 8.88 22.14 -3.69
C HIS A 10 8.56 21.58 -2.30
N LEU A 11 9.56 21.03 -1.59
CA LEU A 11 9.41 20.57 -0.21
C LEU A 11 8.95 21.71 0.70
N GLU A 12 9.66 22.83 0.70
CA GLU A 12 9.33 23.98 1.56
C GLU A 12 7.96 24.59 1.23
N LEU A 13 7.59 24.61 -0.05
CA LEU A 13 6.27 25.07 -0.48
C LEU A 13 5.17 24.15 0.07
N ILE A 14 5.30 22.83 -0.07
CA ILE A 14 4.30 21.87 0.46
C ILE A 14 4.20 21.98 1.99
N ARG A 15 5.32 22.14 2.70
CA ARG A 15 5.31 22.38 4.16
C ARG A 15 4.56 23.65 4.51
N ASN A 16 4.80 24.73 3.76
CA ASN A 16 4.09 25.99 3.96
C ASN A 16 2.59 25.85 3.68
N ASP A 17 2.20 25.11 2.64
CA ASP A 17 0.79 24.84 2.33
C ASP A 17 0.11 24.08 3.47
N ILE A 18 0.78 23.07 4.05
CA ILE A 18 0.27 22.33 5.22
C ILE A 18 0.08 23.27 6.41
N ARG A 19 1.09 24.10 6.75
CA ARG A 19 1.00 25.05 7.86
C ARG A 19 -0.10 26.09 7.65
N LYS A 20 -0.21 26.62 6.43
CA LYS A 20 -1.21 27.60 6.05
C LYS A 20 -2.61 26.99 6.14
N PHE A 21 -2.84 25.83 5.56
CA PHE A 21 -4.11 25.12 5.65
C PHE A 21 -4.50 24.85 7.10
N LYS A 22 -3.55 24.39 7.92
CA LYS A 22 -3.75 24.17 9.36
C LYS A 22 -4.17 25.44 10.08
N LYS A 23 -3.47 26.56 9.83
CA LYS A 23 -3.73 27.86 10.47
C LYS A 23 -5.06 28.48 10.01
N ASP A 24 -5.29 28.52 8.70
CA ASP A 24 -6.46 29.18 8.09
C ASP A 24 -7.79 28.51 8.49
N ASN A 25 -7.74 27.25 8.92
CA ASN A 25 -8.90 26.47 9.35
C ASN A 25 -8.89 26.11 10.84
N GLU A 26 -7.98 26.69 11.63
CA GLU A 26 -7.86 26.46 13.09
C GLU A 26 -7.76 24.97 13.47
N LEU A 27 -7.01 24.19 12.70
CA LEU A 27 -6.92 22.74 12.86
C LEU A 27 -5.80 22.34 13.84
N ASN A 28 -6.10 21.37 14.70
CA ASN A 28 -5.10 20.76 15.58
C ASN A 28 -4.27 19.68 14.87
N ASN A 29 -4.93 18.88 14.03
CA ASN A 29 -4.35 17.74 13.32
C ASN A 29 -4.61 17.87 11.82
N VAL A 30 -3.64 17.44 11.01
CA VAL A 30 -3.76 17.36 9.56
C VAL A 30 -3.27 15.99 9.11
N ILE A 31 -4.02 15.40 8.18
CA ILE A 31 -3.70 14.12 7.55
C ILE A 31 -3.50 14.40 6.06
N VAL A 32 -2.36 13.99 5.53
CA VAL A 32 -2.03 14.09 4.10
C VAL A 32 -2.22 12.70 3.50
N LEU A 33 -3.06 12.59 2.46
CA LEU A 33 -3.32 11.33 1.79
C LEU A 33 -2.99 11.43 0.30
N TRP A 34 -2.16 10.51 -0.19
CA TRP A 34 -1.86 10.37 -1.60
C TRP A 34 -2.93 9.52 -2.30
N THR A 35 -3.76 10.16 -3.11
CA THR A 35 -4.71 9.51 -4.04
C THR A 35 -4.49 9.99 -5.49
N ALA A 36 -3.27 10.42 -5.79
CA ALA A 36 -2.85 10.81 -7.13
C ALA A 36 -2.52 9.57 -8.00
N ASN A 37 -2.12 9.82 -9.25
CA ASN A 37 -1.72 8.76 -10.17
C ASN A 37 -0.63 7.86 -9.57
N THR A 38 -0.65 6.59 -9.96
CA THR A 38 0.40 5.63 -9.60
C THR A 38 1.74 6.09 -10.20
N GLU A 39 2.74 6.23 -9.34
CA GLU A 39 4.12 6.48 -9.76
C GLU A 39 4.83 5.16 -10.04
N ARG A 40 5.97 5.22 -10.73
CA ARG A 40 6.88 4.06 -10.79
C ARG A 40 7.50 3.81 -9.41
N PHE A 41 7.95 2.59 -9.16
CA PHE A 41 8.84 2.34 -8.02
C PHE A 41 10.13 3.15 -8.14
N ALA A 42 10.55 3.72 -7.02
CA ALA A 42 11.87 4.27 -6.83
C ALA A 42 12.86 3.13 -6.56
N LEU A 43 14.05 3.22 -7.13
CA LEU A 43 15.20 2.39 -6.78
C LEU A 43 15.71 2.84 -5.40
N GLU A 44 15.91 1.88 -4.50
CA GLU A 44 16.67 2.13 -3.28
C GLU A 44 18.16 2.06 -3.60
N LEU A 45 18.82 3.20 -3.56
CA LEU A 45 20.21 3.39 -3.95
C LEU A 45 21.03 3.86 -2.74
N PRO A 46 22.20 3.24 -2.47
CA PRO A 46 23.15 3.76 -1.50
C PRO A 46 23.53 5.21 -1.80
N GLU A 47 23.75 6.01 -0.75
CA GLU A 47 24.12 7.44 -0.85
C GLU A 47 23.06 8.36 -1.48
N VAL A 48 21.87 7.84 -1.80
CA VAL A 48 20.80 8.61 -2.45
C VAL A 48 19.55 8.68 -1.58
N ASN A 49 18.95 7.55 -1.23
CA ASN A 49 17.69 7.47 -0.49
C ASN A 49 17.67 6.31 0.52
N ASP A 50 18.86 5.85 0.90
CA ASP A 50 19.12 4.81 1.87
C ASP A 50 19.11 5.32 3.32
N THR A 51 19.48 6.58 3.56
CA THR A 51 19.39 7.24 4.88
C THR A 51 18.67 8.58 4.78
N PHE A 52 18.25 9.14 5.92
CA PHE A 52 17.59 10.45 5.97
C PHE A 52 18.51 11.58 5.47
N GLU A 53 19.79 11.57 5.86
CA GLU A 53 20.78 12.57 5.44
C GLU A 53 20.98 12.54 3.92
N ASN A 54 21.13 11.34 3.37
CA ASN A 54 21.32 11.12 1.94
C ASN A 54 20.07 11.55 1.16
N LEU A 55 18.87 11.23 1.67
CA LEU A 55 17.61 11.67 1.09
C LEU A 55 17.52 13.21 1.03
N MET A 56 17.87 13.90 2.12
CA MET A 56 17.86 15.35 2.18
C MET A 56 18.87 15.98 1.22
N LYS A 57 20.06 15.38 1.07
CA LYS A 57 21.06 15.79 0.08
C LYS A 57 20.52 15.63 -1.33
N SER A 58 19.97 14.46 -1.65
CA SER A 58 19.37 14.14 -2.96
C SER A 58 18.22 15.07 -3.34
N ILE A 59 17.40 15.51 -2.37
CA ILE A 59 16.36 16.52 -2.60
C ILE A 59 16.99 17.86 -3.02
N LYS A 60 18.02 18.33 -2.32
CA LYS A 60 18.72 19.59 -2.65
C LYS A 60 19.40 19.55 -4.01
N GLU A 61 19.93 18.38 -4.37
CA GLU A 61 20.62 18.14 -5.66
C GLU A 61 19.65 17.81 -6.81
N ASN A 62 18.34 17.75 -6.54
CA ASN A 62 17.30 17.41 -7.53
C ASN A 62 17.43 16.01 -8.14
N HIS A 63 17.97 15.05 -7.37
CA HIS A 63 18.24 13.71 -7.85
C HIS A 63 16.98 13.07 -8.47
N PRO A 64 17.05 12.47 -9.68
CA PRO A 64 15.88 12.00 -10.43
C PRO A 64 15.07 10.91 -9.72
N GLU A 65 15.69 10.20 -8.78
CA GLU A 65 15.05 9.14 -7.99
C GLU A 65 14.13 9.65 -6.87
N ILE A 66 14.17 10.95 -6.56
CA ILE A 66 13.24 11.55 -5.61
C ILE A 66 11.90 11.78 -6.31
N ALA A 67 10.91 10.96 -5.98
CA ALA A 67 9.57 11.08 -6.52
C ALA A 67 8.78 12.23 -5.86
N PRO A 68 7.78 12.81 -6.53
CA PRO A 68 6.85 13.74 -5.89
C PRO A 68 6.23 13.18 -4.60
N SER A 69 5.80 11.91 -4.57
CA SER A 69 5.24 11.31 -3.35
C SER A 69 6.23 11.32 -2.18
N THR A 70 7.53 11.13 -2.44
CA THR A 70 8.60 11.23 -1.43
C THR A 70 8.66 12.63 -0.80
N ILE A 71 8.50 13.68 -1.62
CA ILE A 71 8.50 15.07 -1.15
C ILE A 71 7.27 15.33 -0.25
N PHE A 72 6.08 14.87 -0.66
CA PHE A 72 4.86 15.02 0.15
C PHE A 72 4.94 14.24 1.47
N ALA A 73 5.46 13.01 1.45
CA ALA A 73 5.64 12.19 2.65
C ALA A 73 6.58 12.88 3.65
N LEU A 74 7.73 13.35 3.17
CA LEU A 74 8.68 14.07 4.01
C LEU A 74 8.11 15.40 4.55
N ALA A 75 7.41 16.17 3.72
CA ALA A 75 6.77 17.41 4.15
C ALA A 75 5.76 17.15 5.29
N ALA A 76 4.91 16.13 5.12
CA ALA A 76 3.94 15.74 6.15
C ALA A 76 4.63 15.34 7.45
N MET A 77 5.68 14.52 7.40
CA MET A 77 6.46 14.14 8.58
C MET A 77 7.09 15.36 9.28
N GLN A 78 7.69 16.27 8.52
CA GLN A 78 8.33 17.50 9.05
C GLN A 78 7.33 18.45 9.71
N GLU A 79 6.06 18.41 9.31
CA GLU A 79 4.97 19.17 9.93
C GLU A 79 4.17 18.35 10.96
N ASN A 80 4.72 17.21 11.42
CA ASN A 80 4.08 16.31 12.39
C ASN A 80 2.64 15.91 11.99
N CYS A 81 2.46 15.64 10.70
CA CYS A 81 1.20 15.18 10.12
C CYS A 81 1.29 13.68 9.81
N VAL A 82 0.14 13.02 9.76
CA VAL A 82 0.06 11.66 9.23
C VAL A 82 0.17 11.71 7.70
N PHE A 83 0.93 10.79 7.11
CA PHE A 83 0.95 10.58 5.68
C PHE A 83 0.44 9.18 5.31
N ILE A 84 -0.55 9.13 4.43
CA ILE A 84 -1.17 7.90 3.94
C ILE A 84 -0.87 7.75 2.45
N ASN A 85 -0.21 6.66 2.06
CA ASN A 85 0.02 6.31 0.67
C ASN A 85 -1.07 5.37 0.14
N GLY A 86 -2.03 5.93 -0.60
CA GLY A 86 -3.13 5.19 -1.22
C GLY A 86 -2.78 4.49 -2.54
N SER A 87 -1.55 4.64 -3.03
CA SER A 87 -1.08 4.13 -4.32
C SER A 87 0.05 3.09 -4.12
N PRO A 88 0.42 2.30 -5.14
CA PRO A 88 1.31 1.15 -4.95
C PRO A 88 2.80 1.49 -4.97
N GLN A 89 3.22 2.68 -5.38
CA GLN A 89 4.65 3.02 -5.40
C GLN A 89 5.26 2.95 -3.99
N ASN A 90 6.55 2.61 -3.92
CA ASN A 90 7.33 2.54 -2.68
C ASN A 90 7.78 3.93 -2.17
N THR A 91 6.83 4.81 -1.86
CA THR A 91 7.11 6.15 -1.32
C THR A 91 7.98 6.09 -0.04
N PHE A 92 7.81 5.05 0.78
CA PHE A 92 8.51 4.84 2.05
C PHE A 92 9.87 4.15 1.87
N VAL A 93 10.74 4.75 1.05
CA VAL A 93 12.16 4.36 0.96
C VAL A 93 12.84 4.44 2.33
N LYS A 94 13.96 3.74 2.51
CA LYS A 94 14.70 3.70 3.80
C LYS A 94 14.95 5.09 4.40
N GLY A 95 15.40 6.06 3.61
CA GLY A 95 15.61 7.41 4.10
C GLY A 95 14.37 8.14 4.62
N ILE A 96 13.17 7.77 4.16
CA ILE A 96 11.90 8.28 4.74
C ILE A 96 11.61 7.57 6.07
N LYS A 97 11.82 6.26 6.14
CA LYS A 97 11.61 5.47 7.35
C LYS A 97 12.58 5.81 8.48
N ASP A 98 13.78 6.24 8.13
CA ASP A 98 14.84 6.68 9.04
C ASP A 98 14.69 8.16 9.46
N ALA A 99 13.69 8.87 8.94
CA ALA A 99 13.52 10.29 9.24
C ALA A 99 13.19 10.51 10.73
N PRO A 100 13.86 11.46 11.42
CA PRO A 100 13.76 11.64 12.87
C PRO A 100 12.53 12.48 13.28
N TYR A 101 11.40 12.27 12.62
CA TYR A 101 10.16 13.04 12.84
C TYR A 101 9.03 12.14 13.33
N PRO A 102 8.19 12.62 14.27
CA PRO A 102 7.17 11.80 14.95
C PRO A 102 5.91 11.49 14.12
N GLY A 103 5.94 11.75 12.80
CA GLY A 103 4.80 11.51 11.91
C GLY A 103 4.49 10.02 11.71
N LEU A 104 3.22 9.69 11.51
CA LEU A 104 2.78 8.34 11.14
C LEU A 104 2.77 8.16 9.62
N LEU A 105 3.30 7.03 9.17
CA LEU A 105 3.29 6.59 7.78
C LEU A 105 2.39 5.36 7.66
N ILE A 106 1.39 5.43 6.78
CA ILE A 106 0.43 4.35 6.53
C ILE A 106 0.37 4.08 5.04
N GLY A 107 0.30 2.82 4.62
CA GLY A 107 0.32 2.44 3.21
C GLY A 107 0.80 1.00 3.07
N ASN A 108 0.85 0.44 1.87
CA ASN A 108 0.65 1.07 0.56
C ASN A 108 -0.53 0.45 -0.23
N ASP A 109 -1.09 1.23 -1.16
CA ASP A 109 -2.20 0.91 -2.09
C ASP A 109 -3.53 0.52 -1.43
N PHE A 110 -4.65 1.14 -1.77
CA PHE A 110 -5.95 0.82 -1.14
C PHE A 110 -6.38 -0.64 -1.37
N LYS A 111 -6.74 -1.40 -0.34
CA LYS A 111 -7.23 -2.79 -0.47
C LYS A 111 -8.72 -2.82 -0.83
N THR A 112 -9.05 -2.50 -2.09
CA THR A 112 -10.41 -2.57 -2.64
C THR A 112 -10.73 -3.95 -3.25
N GLY A 113 -12.02 -4.18 -3.53
CA GLY A 113 -12.58 -5.19 -4.45
C GLY A 113 -11.82 -6.53 -4.52
N GLN A 114 -11.11 -6.74 -5.64
CA GLN A 114 -10.44 -8.00 -5.98
C GLN A 114 -9.41 -8.44 -4.93
N THR A 115 -8.49 -7.56 -4.53
CA THR A 115 -7.42 -7.96 -3.60
C THR A 115 -7.97 -8.27 -2.22
N LYS A 116 -8.98 -7.52 -1.77
CA LYS A 116 -9.66 -7.77 -0.49
C LYS A 116 -10.34 -9.14 -0.48
N PHE A 117 -11.02 -9.50 -1.58
CA PHE A 117 -11.60 -10.83 -1.77
C PHE A 117 -10.52 -11.91 -1.79
N LYS A 118 -9.49 -11.75 -2.64
CA LYS A 118 -8.38 -12.70 -2.80
C LYS A 118 -7.73 -13.06 -1.48
N THR A 119 -7.33 -12.07 -0.68
CA THR A 119 -6.64 -12.34 0.59
C THR A 119 -7.55 -13.07 1.58
N SER A 120 -8.86 -12.79 1.56
CA SER A 120 -9.83 -13.50 2.41
C SER A 120 -10.05 -14.93 1.93
N PHE A 121 -10.11 -15.13 0.61
CA PHE A 121 -10.42 -16.43 0.02
C PHE A 121 -9.23 -17.39 0.12
N ILE A 122 -8.01 -16.93 -0.17
CA ILE A 122 -6.80 -17.76 -0.02
C ILE A 122 -6.59 -18.14 1.45
N ASP A 123 -6.77 -17.20 2.39
CA ASP A 123 -6.70 -17.47 3.83
C ASP A 123 -7.72 -18.54 4.26
N PHE A 124 -8.95 -18.47 3.74
CA PHE A 124 -9.96 -19.51 3.95
C PHE A 124 -9.52 -20.87 3.39
N LEU A 125 -9.04 -20.93 2.14
CA LEU A 125 -8.61 -22.19 1.52
C LEU A 125 -7.47 -22.84 2.29
N THR A 126 -6.41 -22.09 2.61
CA THR A 126 -5.25 -22.64 3.32
C THR A 126 -5.58 -23.01 4.75
N SER A 127 -6.46 -22.27 5.42
CA SER A 127 -6.97 -22.63 6.76
C SER A 127 -7.86 -23.88 6.74
N ALA A 128 -8.57 -24.14 5.65
CA ALA A 128 -9.37 -25.34 5.45
C ALA A 128 -8.55 -26.57 5.01
N GLY A 129 -7.23 -26.44 4.86
CA GLY A 129 -6.36 -27.51 4.36
C GLY A 129 -6.51 -27.78 2.86
N ILE A 130 -7.09 -26.84 2.10
CA ILE A 130 -7.15 -26.89 0.64
C ILE A 130 -5.87 -26.22 0.11
N LYS A 131 -5.20 -26.84 -0.86
CA LYS A 131 -3.90 -26.36 -1.38
C LYS A 131 -4.09 -25.59 -2.70
N PRO A 132 -4.11 -24.25 -2.71
CA PRO A 132 -4.03 -23.48 -3.95
C PRO A 132 -2.85 -23.91 -4.83
N ARG A 133 -3.11 -24.12 -6.12
CA ARG A 133 -2.12 -24.46 -7.16
C ARG A 133 -2.04 -23.41 -8.26
N SER A 134 -3.13 -22.66 -8.49
CA SER A 134 -3.13 -21.54 -9.43
C SER A 134 -4.07 -20.42 -8.97
N CYS A 135 -3.65 -19.18 -9.18
CA CYS A 135 -4.38 -17.95 -8.89
C CYS A 135 -4.16 -16.97 -10.05
N VAL A 136 -5.12 -16.91 -10.98
CA VAL A 136 -5.03 -16.06 -12.17
C VAL A 136 -6.04 -14.93 -12.04
N SER A 137 -5.55 -13.69 -12.02
CA SER A 137 -6.34 -12.49 -11.74
C SER A 137 -6.31 -11.49 -12.88
N TYR A 138 -7.37 -11.45 -13.67
CA TYR A 138 -7.57 -10.47 -14.73
C TYR A 138 -8.37 -9.26 -14.24
N ASN A 139 -8.05 -8.09 -14.79
CA ASN A 139 -8.74 -6.85 -14.51
C ASN A 139 -8.83 -6.00 -15.78
N HIS A 140 -9.94 -5.31 -15.97
CA HIS A 140 -10.00 -4.20 -16.90
C HIS A 140 -10.87 -3.04 -16.40
N LEU A 141 -10.46 -1.82 -16.74
CA LEU A 141 -11.09 -0.57 -16.35
C LEU A 141 -10.77 0.54 -17.36
N GLY A 142 -11.61 1.56 -17.44
CA GLY A 142 -11.58 2.61 -18.46
C GLY A 142 -11.36 4.04 -17.95
N ASN A 143 -11.24 4.22 -16.63
CA ASN A 143 -10.95 5.51 -16.00
C ASN A 143 -9.46 5.91 -16.14
N ASN A 144 -9.09 7.07 -15.56
CA ASN A 144 -7.72 7.58 -15.65
C ASN A 144 -6.69 6.70 -14.93
N ASP A 145 -7.09 5.95 -13.91
CA ASP A 145 -6.22 4.96 -13.26
C ASP A 145 -5.85 3.85 -14.25
N GLY A 146 -6.84 3.26 -14.94
CA GLY A 146 -6.60 2.29 -16.01
C GLY A 146 -5.70 2.83 -17.12
N LYS A 147 -5.88 4.10 -17.51
CA LYS A 147 -5.06 4.75 -18.53
C LYS A 147 -3.61 4.92 -18.06
N ASN A 148 -3.40 5.32 -16.81
CA ASN A 148 -2.07 5.47 -16.22
C ASN A 148 -1.35 4.11 -16.10
N LEU A 149 -2.08 3.07 -15.70
CA LEU A 149 -1.59 1.69 -15.56
C LEU A 149 -1.35 0.97 -16.89
N ALA A 150 -1.72 1.57 -18.04
CA ALA A 150 -1.38 1.03 -19.35
C ALA A 150 0.12 1.13 -19.66
N SER A 151 0.85 2.01 -18.96
CA SER A 151 2.31 2.11 -19.05
C SER A 151 2.98 1.04 -18.18
N GLU A 152 3.96 0.34 -18.75
CA GLU A 152 4.65 -0.80 -18.13
C GLU A 152 5.27 -0.46 -16.77
N LYS A 153 5.90 0.72 -16.63
CA LYS A 153 6.56 1.13 -15.38
C LYS A 153 5.57 1.33 -14.23
N GLN A 154 4.38 1.85 -14.53
CA GLN A 154 3.30 2.03 -13.56
C GLN A 154 2.60 0.70 -13.27
N PHE A 155 2.38 -0.12 -14.31
CA PHE A 155 1.83 -1.46 -14.16
C PHE A 155 2.67 -2.32 -13.21
N LYS A 156 3.99 -2.35 -13.38
CA LYS A 156 4.90 -3.13 -12.53
C LYS A 156 4.73 -2.82 -11.04
N SER A 157 4.50 -1.55 -10.71
CA SER A 157 4.25 -1.11 -9.34
C SER A 157 2.97 -1.75 -8.76
N LYS A 158 1.89 -1.75 -9.56
CA LYS A 158 0.62 -2.36 -9.18
C LYS A 158 0.71 -3.88 -9.13
N GLU A 159 1.40 -4.49 -10.10
CA GLU A 159 1.65 -5.92 -10.19
C GLU A 159 2.33 -6.43 -8.92
N THR A 160 3.43 -5.81 -8.49
CA THR A 160 4.12 -6.20 -7.24
C THR A 160 3.18 -6.19 -6.05
N SER A 161 2.46 -5.10 -5.78
CA SER A 161 1.52 -5.01 -4.64
C SER A 161 0.40 -6.07 -4.68
N LYS A 162 -0.06 -6.47 -5.87
CA LYS A 162 -1.10 -7.50 -6.04
C LYS A 162 -0.55 -8.92 -5.99
N SER A 163 0.71 -9.12 -6.34
CA SER A 163 1.37 -10.43 -6.32
C SER A 163 1.85 -10.80 -4.92
N GLU A 164 2.35 -9.83 -4.16
CA GLU A 164 2.91 -10.11 -2.82
C GLU A 164 1.85 -10.37 -1.74
N CYS A 165 0.60 -9.99 -1.98
CA CYS A 165 -0.47 -10.04 -0.98
C CYS A 165 -0.90 -11.46 -0.54
N ILE A 166 -0.39 -12.52 -1.16
CA ILE A 166 -0.70 -13.91 -0.78
C ILE A 166 0.48 -14.66 -0.17
N LYS A 167 1.70 -14.08 -0.18
CA LYS A 167 2.92 -14.82 0.20
C LYS A 167 2.86 -15.40 1.62
N ASP A 168 2.42 -14.59 2.60
CA ASP A 168 2.27 -15.02 3.99
C ASP A 168 1.08 -15.97 4.21
N LEU A 169 0.06 -15.91 3.34
CA LEU A 169 -1.11 -16.81 3.43
C LEU A 169 -0.78 -18.25 3.01
N LEU A 170 0.33 -18.41 2.27
CA LEU A 170 0.85 -19.69 1.81
C LEU A 170 1.89 -20.26 2.77
N ASP A 171 2.18 -19.58 3.89
CA ASP A 171 3.07 -20.07 4.95
C ASP A 171 2.37 -21.16 5.78
N ASN A 172 2.17 -22.31 5.15
CA ASN A 172 1.56 -23.50 5.74
C ASN A 172 2.39 -24.73 5.37
N SER A 173 3.22 -25.18 6.31
CA SER A 173 4.16 -26.29 6.11
C SER A 173 3.50 -27.67 5.90
N LEU A 174 2.20 -27.80 6.15
CA LEU A 174 1.44 -29.02 5.83
C LEU A 174 1.03 -29.05 4.36
N LEU A 175 0.83 -27.89 3.74
CA LEU A 175 0.42 -27.77 2.34
C LEU A 175 1.62 -27.57 1.41
N TYR A 176 2.64 -26.82 1.84
CA TYR A 176 3.78 -26.43 1.02
C TYR A 176 5.10 -26.76 1.71
N ASP A 177 6.04 -27.36 0.98
CA ASP A 177 7.43 -27.51 1.41
C ASP A 177 8.26 -26.32 0.89
N PRO A 178 8.83 -25.45 1.74
CA PRO A 178 9.68 -24.34 1.31
C PRO A 178 10.90 -24.75 0.46
N ARG A 179 11.31 -26.02 0.54
CA ARG A 179 12.41 -26.57 -0.28
C ARG A 179 11.98 -26.89 -1.71
N LYS A 180 10.68 -26.84 -1.99
CA LYS A 180 10.06 -27.15 -3.27
C LYS A 180 9.22 -25.96 -3.77
N PRO A 181 9.87 -24.89 -4.25
CA PRO A 181 9.18 -23.70 -4.71
C PRO A 181 8.16 -23.97 -5.85
N GLU A 182 8.34 -25.05 -6.61
CA GLU A 182 7.41 -25.52 -7.64
C GLU A 182 6.06 -26.03 -7.09
N GLU A 183 5.96 -26.27 -5.78
CA GLU A 183 4.70 -26.65 -5.14
C GLU A 183 3.80 -25.43 -4.85
N TYR A 184 4.37 -24.22 -4.82
CA TYR A 184 3.62 -22.98 -4.62
C TYR A 184 2.74 -22.67 -5.83
N PRO A 185 1.63 -21.94 -5.64
CA PRO A 185 0.70 -21.67 -6.72
C PRO A 185 1.31 -20.77 -7.80
N ASP A 186 0.98 -21.08 -9.05
CA ASP A 186 1.13 -20.11 -10.14
C ASP A 186 0.29 -18.87 -9.82
N HIS A 187 0.88 -17.69 -9.90
CA HIS A 187 0.18 -16.44 -9.60
C HIS A 187 0.40 -15.41 -10.70
N THR A 188 -0.66 -15.13 -11.46
CA THR A 188 -0.63 -14.17 -12.56
C THR A 188 -1.60 -13.02 -12.31
N VAL A 189 -1.15 -11.79 -12.56
CA VAL A 189 -1.98 -10.58 -12.44
C VAL A 189 -1.97 -9.85 -13.78
N VAL A 190 -3.15 -9.54 -14.31
CA VAL A 190 -3.32 -8.80 -15.56
C VAL A 190 -4.21 -7.60 -15.33
N ILE A 191 -3.82 -6.46 -15.88
CA ILE A 191 -4.63 -5.23 -15.92
C ILE A 191 -4.64 -4.73 -17.37
N LYS A 192 -5.83 -4.44 -17.90
CA LYS A 192 -6.00 -3.87 -19.24
C LYS A 192 -6.82 -2.58 -19.19
N TYR A 193 -6.40 -1.60 -19.98
CA TYR A 193 -7.16 -0.38 -20.19
C TYR A 193 -8.26 -0.62 -21.24
N VAL A 194 -9.52 -0.46 -20.83
CA VAL A 194 -10.69 -0.62 -21.69
C VAL A 194 -11.60 0.60 -21.48
N PRO A 195 -11.49 1.65 -22.32
CA PRO A 195 -12.17 2.94 -22.09
C PRO A 195 -13.67 2.82 -21.78
N ASN A 196 -14.38 1.93 -22.48
CA ASN A 196 -15.82 1.75 -22.32
C ASN A 196 -16.22 1.20 -20.93
N ALA A 197 -15.31 0.59 -20.18
CA ALA A 197 -15.60 0.12 -18.84
C ALA A 197 -15.75 1.27 -17.82
N GLY A 198 -15.21 2.47 -18.13
CA GLY A 198 -15.25 3.61 -17.22
C GLY A 198 -14.64 3.30 -15.86
N ASP A 199 -15.26 3.80 -14.79
CA ASP A 199 -14.88 3.51 -13.39
C ASP A 199 -15.35 2.12 -12.91
N SER A 200 -16.28 1.51 -13.64
CA SER A 200 -16.81 0.18 -13.36
C SER A 200 -15.76 -0.86 -13.78
N LYS A 201 -14.83 -1.13 -12.89
CA LYS A 201 -13.75 -2.11 -13.04
C LYS A 201 -14.31 -3.52 -13.01
N LYS A 202 -13.88 -4.37 -13.94
CA LYS A 202 -14.22 -5.80 -13.95
C LYS A 202 -13.01 -6.58 -13.49
N ALA A 203 -13.21 -7.46 -12.50
CA ALA A 203 -12.22 -8.39 -11.99
C ALA A 203 -12.69 -9.82 -12.27
N ILE A 204 -11.81 -10.64 -12.85
CA ILE A 204 -12.08 -12.04 -13.17
C ILE A 204 -10.94 -12.83 -12.55
N ASP A 205 -11.27 -13.72 -11.62
CA ASP A 205 -10.28 -14.52 -10.91
C ASP A 205 -10.62 -16.00 -11.03
N GLU A 206 -9.62 -16.80 -11.38
CA GLU A 206 -9.69 -18.26 -11.35
C GLU A 206 -8.72 -18.77 -10.28
N TYR A 207 -9.24 -19.64 -9.41
CA TYR A 207 -8.50 -20.32 -8.37
C TYR A 207 -8.61 -21.82 -8.57
N THR A 208 -7.49 -22.47 -8.88
CA THR A 208 -7.41 -23.93 -8.95
C THR A 208 -6.64 -24.44 -7.74
N SER A 209 -7.18 -25.45 -7.06
CA SER A 209 -6.65 -26.01 -5.82
C SER A 209 -6.65 -27.53 -5.86
N GLU A 210 -5.68 -28.14 -5.19
CA GLU A 210 -5.66 -29.57 -4.90
C GLU A 210 -6.45 -29.83 -3.61
N ILE A 211 -7.28 -30.87 -3.65
CA ILE A 211 -8.11 -31.34 -2.53
C ILE A 211 -7.84 -32.83 -2.25
N PHE A 212 -8.60 -33.40 -1.31
CA PHE A 212 -8.43 -34.77 -0.84
C PHE A 212 -8.28 -35.80 -1.99
N MET A 213 -7.34 -36.73 -1.82
CA MET A 213 -7.06 -37.84 -2.75
C MET A 213 -6.69 -37.41 -4.18
N GLY A 214 -6.01 -36.26 -4.33
CA GLY A 214 -5.59 -35.75 -5.63
C GLY A 214 -6.72 -35.18 -6.48
N GLY A 215 -7.89 -34.92 -5.88
CA GLY A 215 -8.98 -34.21 -6.54
C GLY A 215 -8.61 -32.75 -6.81
N GLU A 216 -9.33 -32.14 -7.74
CA GLU A 216 -9.18 -30.73 -8.08
C GLU A 216 -10.43 -29.93 -7.72
N HIS A 217 -10.23 -28.71 -7.23
CA HIS A 217 -11.25 -27.71 -6.98
C HIS A 217 -10.95 -26.47 -7.80
N THR A 218 -11.89 -26.05 -8.63
CA THR A 218 -11.79 -24.81 -9.42
C THR A 218 -12.90 -23.85 -9.02
N PHE A 219 -12.52 -22.64 -8.65
CA PHE A 219 -13.43 -21.55 -8.34
C PHE A 219 -13.17 -20.38 -9.31
N VAL A 220 -14.22 -19.97 -10.03
CA VAL A 220 -14.18 -18.81 -10.92
C VAL A 220 -15.06 -17.72 -10.34
N SER A 221 -14.54 -16.51 -10.29
CA SER A 221 -15.30 -15.33 -9.88
C SER A 221 -15.28 -14.25 -10.94
N TYR A 222 -16.41 -13.56 -11.04
CA TYR A 222 -16.58 -12.36 -11.85
C TYR A 222 -17.14 -11.27 -10.95
N ASN A 223 -16.36 -10.21 -10.74
CA ASN A 223 -16.69 -9.13 -9.83
C ASN A 223 -16.70 -7.80 -10.58
N VAL A 224 -17.84 -7.09 -10.51
CA VAL A 224 -18.00 -5.73 -11.02
C VAL A 224 -17.83 -4.77 -9.85
N CYS A 225 -16.73 -4.04 -9.88
CA CYS A 225 -16.32 -3.09 -8.86
C CYS A 225 -16.48 -1.67 -9.39
N GLU A 226 -17.39 -0.89 -8.81
CA GLU A 226 -17.32 0.57 -8.95
C GLU A 226 -16.13 1.06 -8.11
N ASP A 227 -14.98 1.23 -8.76
CA ASP A 227 -13.68 1.27 -8.07
C ASP A 227 -13.57 2.50 -7.18
N SER A 228 -14.05 3.66 -7.66
CA SER A 228 -14.07 4.89 -6.87
C SER A 228 -15.02 4.79 -5.67
N LEU A 229 -16.17 4.13 -5.81
CA LEU A 229 -17.12 3.96 -4.69
C LEU A 229 -16.55 3.04 -3.61
N LEU A 230 -15.84 1.97 -4.00
CA LEU A 230 -15.13 1.11 -3.05
C LEU A 230 -13.95 1.83 -2.39
N ALA A 231 -13.20 2.65 -3.15
CA ALA A 231 -12.05 3.39 -2.63
C ALA A 231 -12.47 4.51 -1.67
N ALA A 232 -13.56 5.22 -1.94
CA ALA A 232 -14.04 6.32 -1.10
C ALA A 232 -14.30 5.88 0.35
N GLY A 233 -14.94 4.71 0.54
CA GLY A 233 -15.14 4.15 1.88
C GLY A 233 -13.82 3.86 2.61
N ILE A 234 -12.84 3.28 1.90
CA ILE A 234 -11.51 3.01 2.47
C ILE A 234 -10.78 4.30 2.84
N ILE A 235 -10.87 5.35 2.01
CA ILE A 235 -10.27 6.66 2.29
C ILE A 235 -10.83 7.24 3.59
N ILE A 236 -12.16 7.19 3.77
CA ILE A 236 -12.81 7.68 5.00
C ILE A 236 -12.31 6.89 6.21
N ASP A 237 -12.32 5.55 6.13
CA ASP A 237 -11.85 4.68 7.23
C ASP A 237 -10.39 4.96 7.59
N LEU A 238 -9.53 5.11 6.58
CA LEU A 238 -8.11 5.43 6.77
C LEU A 238 -7.94 6.77 7.48
N ILE A 239 -8.68 7.82 7.09
CA ILE A 239 -8.61 9.14 7.73
C ILE A 239 -9.05 9.05 9.20
N VAL A 240 -10.21 8.43 9.47
CA VAL A 240 -10.79 8.32 10.82
C VAL A 240 -9.87 7.51 11.74
N LEU A 241 -9.42 6.34 11.30
CA LEU A 241 -8.56 5.48 12.11
C LEU A 241 -7.17 6.07 12.28
N SER A 242 -6.63 6.77 11.27
CA SER A 242 -5.35 7.48 11.40
C SER A 242 -5.41 8.54 12.49
N GLU A 243 -6.47 9.35 12.53
CA GLU A 243 -6.67 10.34 13.58
C GLU A 243 -6.69 9.67 14.96
N LEU A 244 -7.45 8.57 15.10
CA LEU A 244 -7.49 7.80 16.34
C LEU A 244 -6.10 7.33 16.78
N MET A 245 -5.29 6.79 15.85
CA MET A 245 -3.93 6.32 16.14
C MET A 245 -3.03 7.44 16.68
N THR A 246 -3.21 8.70 16.24
CA THR A 246 -2.43 9.84 16.76
C THR A 246 -2.75 10.19 18.22
N ARG A 247 -3.92 9.77 18.72
CA ARG A 247 -4.36 9.98 20.11
C ARG A 247 -3.97 8.84 21.05
N ILE A 248 -3.52 7.71 20.52
CA ILE A 248 -3.10 6.55 21.32
C ILE A 248 -1.69 6.80 21.87
N SER A 249 -1.54 6.60 23.18
CA SER A 249 -0.26 6.56 23.87
C SER A 249 -0.14 5.29 24.70
N PHE A 250 1.07 4.75 24.79
CA PHE A 250 1.39 3.56 25.57
C PHE A 250 2.66 3.79 26.38
N LYS A 251 2.88 2.98 27.42
CA LYS A 251 4.14 2.98 28.16
C LYS A 251 4.50 1.56 28.57
N ARG A 252 5.80 1.27 28.61
CA ARG A 252 6.31 0.10 29.31
C ARG A 252 6.48 0.46 30.79
N ASN A 253 6.36 -0.50 31.71
CA ASN A 253 6.52 -0.26 33.14
C ASN A 253 7.79 0.56 33.41
N ASN A 254 7.65 1.64 34.20
CA ASN A 254 8.72 2.59 34.56
C ASN A 254 9.30 3.45 33.41
N HIS A 255 8.61 3.54 32.26
CA HIS A 255 8.95 4.48 31.18
C HIS A 255 7.88 5.56 31.01
N ASP A 256 8.27 6.67 30.36
CA ASP A 256 7.36 7.74 29.95
C ASP A 256 6.34 7.26 28.91
N TRP A 257 5.23 7.98 28.80
CA TRP A 257 4.25 7.76 27.75
C TRP A 257 4.87 8.04 26.38
N GLN A 258 4.71 7.08 25.48
CA GLN A 258 5.15 7.13 24.09
C GLN A 258 3.94 7.12 23.17
N LYS A 259 4.08 7.76 22.01
CA LYS A 259 3.10 7.69 20.92
C LYS A 259 3.53 6.67 19.89
N LEU A 260 2.59 6.29 19.02
CA LEU A 260 2.93 5.58 17.80
C LEU A 260 3.68 6.54 16.86
N GLU A 261 4.80 6.10 16.29
CA GLU A 261 5.66 6.90 15.40
C GLU A 261 6.19 6.04 14.24
N GLY A 262 6.42 6.68 13.09
CA GLY A 262 6.89 6.03 11.87
C GLY A 262 5.81 5.16 11.23
N VAL A 263 6.20 3.97 10.76
CA VAL A 263 5.29 3.05 10.06
C VAL A 263 4.21 2.49 10.99
N CYS A 264 2.94 2.67 10.63
CA CYS A 264 1.77 2.15 11.33
C CYS A 264 1.11 1.00 10.53
N SER A 265 1.38 -0.24 10.94
CA SER A 265 0.85 -1.44 10.28
C SER A 265 -0.56 -1.85 10.73
N PHE A 266 -1.09 -1.24 11.80
CA PHE A 266 -2.43 -1.55 12.34
C PHE A 266 -3.54 -1.38 11.29
N LEU A 267 -3.36 -0.46 10.34
CA LEU A 267 -4.34 -0.17 9.31
C LEU A 267 -4.16 -1.04 8.04
N GLY A 268 -3.41 -2.13 8.14
CA GLY A 268 -3.15 -3.05 7.03
C GLY A 268 -4.41 -3.69 6.42
N TYR A 269 -5.52 -3.73 7.17
CA TYR A 269 -6.84 -4.13 6.66
C TYR A 269 -7.30 -3.30 5.45
N LEU A 270 -6.84 -2.05 5.37
CA LEU A 270 -7.25 -1.06 4.38
C LEU A 270 -6.24 -0.89 3.24
N THR A 271 -5.07 -1.55 3.30
CA THR A 271 -3.97 -1.40 2.34
C THR A 271 -3.50 -2.75 1.78
N LYS A 272 -3.19 -2.84 0.49
CA LYS A 272 -2.82 -4.09 -0.20
C LYS A 272 -1.44 -4.59 0.21
N ALA A 273 -0.50 -3.67 0.38
CA ALA A 273 0.89 -3.97 0.73
C ALA A 273 1.25 -3.18 2.01
N PRO A 274 0.74 -3.60 3.18
CA PRO A 274 0.97 -2.87 4.42
C PRO A 274 2.46 -2.80 4.75
N GLU A 275 2.98 -1.59 4.95
CA GLU A 275 4.34 -1.39 5.44
C GLU A 275 4.40 -1.83 6.91
N SER A 276 5.47 -2.56 7.28
CA SER A 276 5.63 -3.11 8.62
C SER A 276 7.11 -3.10 9.03
N LYS A 277 7.39 -2.88 10.31
CA LYS A 277 8.72 -3.10 10.91
C LYS A 277 8.99 -4.59 11.18
N GLY A 278 7.94 -5.40 11.23
CA GLY A 278 8.00 -6.86 11.43
C GLY A 278 7.48 -7.62 10.20
N PRO A 279 7.08 -8.88 10.37
CA PRO A 279 6.44 -9.65 9.31
C PRO A 279 5.21 -8.92 8.74
N VAL A 280 5.02 -9.03 7.43
CA VAL A 280 3.84 -8.54 6.74
C VAL A 280 2.73 -9.58 6.90
N ILE A 281 1.54 -9.15 7.34
CA ILE A 281 0.36 -9.99 7.48
C ILE A 281 -0.71 -9.47 6.52
N ASN A 282 -1.15 -10.29 5.57
CA ASN A 282 -2.17 -9.95 4.59
C ASN A 282 -3.53 -10.62 4.85
N SER A 283 -3.58 -11.57 5.78
CA SER A 283 -4.81 -12.25 6.21
C SER A 283 -5.83 -11.24 6.72
N LEU A 284 -6.91 -11.06 5.96
CA LEU A 284 -7.89 -10.01 6.22
C LEU A 284 -8.61 -10.18 7.58
N PRO A 285 -9.01 -11.40 8.01
CA PRO A 285 -9.58 -11.61 9.34
C PRO A 285 -8.60 -11.25 10.46
N ARG A 286 -7.31 -11.62 10.33
CA ARG A 286 -6.27 -11.29 11.31
C ARG A 286 -5.99 -9.80 11.38
N GLN A 287 -5.91 -9.14 10.22
CA GLN A 287 -5.79 -7.69 10.14
C GLN A 287 -6.98 -6.98 10.81
N ARG A 288 -8.21 -7.48 10.58
CA ARG A 288 -9.42 -6.92 11.20
C ARG A 288 -9.44 -7.12 12.71
N ALA A 289 -8.99 -8.28 13.21
CA ALA A 289 -8.93 -8.55 14.64
C ALA A 289 -7.86 -7.70 15.37
N CYS A 290 -6.91 -7.12 14.63
CA CYS A 290 -5.87 -6.26 15.18
C CYS A 290 -6.31 -4.80 15.38
N ILE A 291 -7.32 -4.34 14.62
CA ILE A 291 -7.94 -3.01 14.73
C ILE A 291 -8.95 -3.01 15.87
#